data_AF-A0A847HLY9-F1
#
_entry.id   AF-A0A847HLY9-F1
#
_cell.length_a   1.000
_cell.length_b   1.000
_cell.length_c   1.000
_cell.angle_alpha   90.00
_cell.angle_beta   90.00
_cell.angle_gamma   90.00
#
_symmetry.space_group_name_H-M   'P 1'
#
loop_
_entity.id
_entity.type
_entity.pdbx_description
1 polymer ?
#
loop_
_entity_poly.entity_id
_entity_poly.type
_entity_poly.pdbx_seq_one_letter_code
_entity_poly.pdbx_strand_id
1 'polypeptide(L)'
;MLQIKQIRYQAALVLILSILAVLTASAQVNYTLEGVVSLWENHGKLTTVDGRVFRLTGLSSRELAKFENQNVVIEGSIRQADILNTLKVKKIQKKPINATEVVLPLLKQRQRPAKMVSYANGIMTIDNVRWGQKPGQNNLADPGLAEHVFRTIKLKPELIENVYFCLKPFKPKLIAAHALMIFTFKPGAIITSKNEQTQGMALTIEAWQRVDQKFSLTDGLKNMFGSSWILTSYEDYMEEIKVRKEEIILYPVILTHDQKARLVEECVKYASINREGEYYNTVTNNCTNNLVVMLNRVLEPKRKVNMWWLPNMVYNLRATVPVAVPKFLIKKGILKNEMKKFDYKTSQLSIAEQGL
;
A
#
# COMPACT_ATOMS: atom_id res chain seq x y z
N MET A 1 0.03 16.79 40.17
CA MET A 1 -0.12 17.04 38.72
C MET A 1 1.19 17.00 37.92
N LEU A 2 2.36 17.33 38.49
CA LEU A 2 3.65 17.26 37.80
C LEU A 2 4.12 15.82 37.49
N GLN A 3 3.97 14.87 38.42
CA GLN A 3 4.43 13.48 38.23
C GLN A 3 3.76 12.76 37.06
N ILE A 4 2.48 13.00 36.80
CA ILE A 4 1.75 12.38 35.67
C ILE A 4 2.26 12.91 34.32
N LYS A 5 2.65 14.20 34.24
CA LYS A 5 3.30 14.74 33.04
C LYS A 5 4.69 14.12 32.84
N GLN A 6 5.46 13.96 33.91
CA GLN A 6 6.82 13.41 33.86
C GLN A 6 6.84 11.93 33.43
N ILE A 7 5.89 11.13 33.93
CA ILE A 7 5.70 9.72 33.52
C ILE A 7 5.28 9.62 32.04
N ARG A 8 4.41 10.52 31.56
CA ARG A 8 4.03 10.58 30.13
C ARG A 8 5.19 10.98 29.23
N TYR A 9 6.04 11.91 29.66
CA TYR A 9 7.26 12.29 28.94
C TYR A 9 8.26 11.14 28.90
N GLN A 10 8.47 10.43 30.01
CA GLN A 10 9.37 9.28 30.04
C GLN A 10 8.84 8.10 29.22
N ALA A 11 7.54 7.81 29.24
CA ALA A 11 6.95 6.77 28.39
C ALA A 11 7.03 7.12 26.89
N ALA A 12 6.82 8.38 26.52
CA ALA A 12 7.00 8.86 25.15
C ALA A 12 8.47 8.82 24.72
N LEU A 13 9.39 9.22 25.60
CA LEU A 13 10.83 9.19 25.34
C LEU A 13 11.36 7.77 25.23
N VAL A 14 10.89 6.84 26.07
CA VAL A 14 11.21 5.41 25.99
C VAL A 14 10.64 4.82 24.71
N LEU A 15 9.40 5.14 24.31
CA LEU A 15 8.86 4.69 23.02
C LEU A 15 9.66 5.25 21.83
N ILE A 16 10.04 6.52 21.87
CA ILE A 16 10.89 7.17 20.84
C ILE A 16 12.28 6.52 20.81
N LEU A 17 12.89 6.27 21.96
CA LEU A 17 14.20 5.60 22.08
C LEU A 17 14.13 4.13 21.69
N SER A 18 13.03 3.42 21.96
CA SER A 18 12.78 2.05 21.48
C SER A 18 12.58 2.01 19.97
N ILE A 19 11.92 3.02 19.41
CA ILE A 19 11.83 3.19 17.95
C ILE A 19 13.22 3.49 17.37
N LEU A 20 14.03 4.33 18.02
CA LEU A 20 15.39 4.70 17.61
C LEU A 20 16.41 3.56 17.75
N ALA A 21 16.32 2.74 18.80
CA ALA A 21 17.22 1.60 19.03
C ALA A 21 16.98 0.44 18.05
N VAL A 22 15.83 0.45 17.36
CA VAL A 22 15.52 -0.48 16.25
C VAL A 22 15.93 0.12 14.87
N LEU A 23 16.48 1.35 14.81
CA LEU A 23 16.85 2.05 13.56
C LEU A 23 18.18 1.63 12.93
N THR A 24 18.63 0.40 13.13
CA THR A 24 19.43 -0.31 12.10
C THR A 24 18.58 -1.25 11.27
N ALA A 25 17.25 -1.10 11.31
CA ALA A 25 16.36 -1.67 10.31
C ALA A 25 16.72 -1.06 8.96
N SER A 26 17.54 -1.77 8.19
CA SER A 26 17.81 -1.45 6.81
C SER A 26 16.46 -1.26 6.11
N ALA A 27 16.18 -0.02 5.76
CA ALA A 27 14.98 0.42 5.10
C ALA A 27 14.80 -0.41 3.81
N GLN A 28 13.91 -1.41 3.85
CA GLN A 28 13.77 -2.44 2.79
C GLN A 28 12.35 -3.02 2.85
N VAL A 29 11.87 -3.50 1.72
CA VAL A 29 10.63 -4.30 1.65
C VAL A 29 11.01 -5.77 1.73
N ASN A 30 10.49 -6.47 2.73
CA ASN A 30 10.82 -7.88 2.95
C ASN A 30 9.89 -8.79 2.16
N TYR A 31 10.45 -9.90 1.69
CA TYR A 31 9.72 -10.95 1.00
C TYR A 31 10.07 -12.33 1.56
N THR A 32 9.09 -13.22 1.53
CA THR A 32 9.30 -14.68 1.55
C THR A 32 8.74 -15.23 0.25
N LEU A 33 9.60 -15.81 -0.58
CA LEU A 33 9.24 -16.31 -1.90
C LEU A 33 9.63 -17.77 -2.04
N GLU A 34 8.79 -18.54 -2.72
CA GLU A 34 9.06 -19.90 -3.14
C GLU A 34 9.25 -19.97 -4.66
N GLY A 35 10.24 -20.74 -5.10
CA GLY A 35 10.50 -20.93 -6.52
C GLY A 35 11.77 -21.72 -6.81
N VAL A 36 12.13 -21.76 -8.09
CA VAL A 36 13.30 -22.47 -8.60
C VAL A 36 14.45 -21.49 -8.83
N VAL A 37 15.63 -21.82 -8.32
CA VAL A 37 16.86 -21.06 -8.58
C VAL A 37 17.55 -21.59 -9.84
N SER A 38 17.97 -20.67 -10.70
CA SER A 38 18.79 -20.95 -11.89
C SER A 38 19.99 -20.00 -11.94
N LEU A 39 21.11 -20.43 -12.53
CA LEU A 39 22.29 -19.61 -12.73
C LEU A 39 22.36 -19.14 -14.18
N TRP A 40 22.41 -17.83 -14.39
CA TRP A 40 22.55 -17.22 -15.71
C TRP A 40 23.80 -16.36 -15.73
N GLU A 41 24.77 -16.75 -16.56
CA GLU A 41 26.10 -16.12 -16.65
C GLU A 41 26.74 -15.96 -15.26
N ASN A 42 26.75 -14.73 -14.74
CA ASN A 42 27.39 -14.35 -13.47
C ASN A 42 26.39 -13.99 -12.35
N HIS A 43 25.11 -14.33 -12.48
CA HIS A 43 24.13 -14.06 -11.43
C HIS A 43 23.10 -15.18 -11.27
N GLY A 44 22.55 -15.30 -10.06
CA GLY A 44 21.42 -16.20 -9.83
C GLY A 44 20.10 -15.53 -10.13
N LYS A 45 19.13 -16.35 -10.49
CA LYS A 45 17.76 -15.99 -10.81
C LYS A 45 16.81 -16.89 -10.03
N LEU A 46 15.79 -16.30 -9.41
CA LEU A 46 14.64 -17.02 -8.84
C LEU A 46 13.46 -16.87 -9.80
N THR A 47 12.88 -17.99 -10.21
CA THR A 47 11.58 -18.04 -10.89
C THR A 47 10.56 -18.59 -9.91
N THR A 48 9.59 -17.78 -9.51
CA THR A 48 8.54 -18.17 -8.56
C THR A 48 7.42 -18.96 -9.23
N VAL A 49 6.63 -19.67 -8.43
CA VAL A 49 5.49 -20.50 -8.90
C VAL A 49 4.43 -19.69 -9.67
N ASP A 50 4.32 -18.40 -9.37
CA ASP A 50 3.42 -17.45 -10.03
C ASP A 50 4.07 -16.75 -11.24
N GLY A 51 5.25 -17.20 -11.68
CA GLY A 51 5.93 -16.75 -12.89
C GLY A 51 6.76 -15.47 -12.75
N ARG A 52 6.88 -14.87 -11.56
CA ARG A 52 7.79 -13.72 -11.35
C ARG A 52 9.24 -14.16 -11.41
N VAL A 53 10.09 -13.24 -11.86
CA VAL A 53 11.53 -13.48 -12.01
C VAL A 53 12.31 -12.41 -11.23
N PHE A 54 13.16 -12.88 -10.32
CA PHE A 54 14.04 -12.02 -9.53
C PHE A 54 15.50 -12.32 -9.81
N ARG A 55 16.29 -11.28 -10.08
CA ARG A 55 17.75 -11.32 -9.97
C ARG A 55 18.13 -11.41 -8.50
N LEU A 56 18.88 -12.44 -8.13
CA LEU A 56 19.36 -12.66 -6.77
C LEU A 56 20.66 -11.89 -6.54
N THR A 57 20.75 -11.22 -5.40
CA THR A 57 21.94 -10.50 -4.95
C THR A 57 22.24 -10.84 -3.48
N GLY A 58 23.44 -10.54 -3.01
CA GLY A 58 23.87 -10.81 -1.63
C GLY A 58 24.44 -12.21 -1.39
N LEU A 59 24.41 -13.09 -2.40
CA LEU A 59 25.13 -14.35 -2.44
C LEU A 59 25.97 -14.40 -3.72
N SER A 60 27.12 -15.07 -3.65
CA SER A 60 27.97 -15.35 -4.81
C SER A 60 27.38 -16.44 -5.69
N SER A 61 27.80 -16.50 -6.96
CA SER A 61 27.40 -17.57 -7.89
C SER A 61 27.74 -18.96 -7.34
N ARG A 62 28.87 -19.10 -6.62
CA ARG A 62 29.29 -20.35 -5.98
C ARG A 62 28.35 -20.80 -4.86
N GLU A 63 27.81 -19.85 -4.09
CA GLU A 63 26.83 -20.16 -3.05
C GLU A 63 25.48 -20.57 -3.65
N LEU A 64 25.07 -19.89 -4.73
CA LEU A 64 23.81 -20.16 -5.42
C LEU A 64 23.84 -21.47 -6.21
N ALA A 65 25.00 -21.91 -6.69
CA ALA A 65 25.17 -23.21 -7.37
C ALA A 65 24.69 -24.41 -6.54
N LYS A 66 24.73 -24.31 -5.20
CA LYS A 66 24.22 -25.35 -4.28
C LYS A 66 22.70 -25.57 -4.37
N PHE A 67 22.00 -24.61 -4.97
CA PHE A 67 20.54 -24.56 -5.11
C PHE A 67 20.09 -24.55 -6.58
N GLU A 68 21.02 -24.72 -7.53
CA GLU A 68 20.69 -24.71 -8.95
C GLU A 68 19.66 -25.81 -9.30
N ASN A 69 18.61 -25.40 -10.00
CA ASN A 69 17.45 -26.21 -10.38
C ASN A 69 16.70 -26.86 -9.19
N GLN A 70 16.88 -26.33 -7.97
CA GLN A 70 16.16 -26.79 -6.78
C GLN A 70 15.00 -25.85 -6.46
N ASN A 71 13.91 -26.42 -5.94
CA ASN A 71 12.87 -25.63 -5.28
C ASN A 71 13.39 -25.13 -3.93
N VAL A 72 13.26 -23.83 -3.70
CA VAL A 72 13.75 -23.16 -2.50
C VAL A 72 12.70 -22.21 -1.94
N VAL A 73 12.83 -21.92 -0.65
CA VAL A 73 12.27 -20.73 -0.03
C VAL A 73 13.38 -19.75 0.22
N ILE A 74 13.18 -18.52 -0.27
CA ILE A 74 14.07 -17.40 -0.05
C ILE A 74 13.37 -16.38 0.85
N GLU A 75 14.00 -16.09 1.97
CA GLU A 75 13.73 -14.86 2.73
C GLU A 75 14.68 -13.79 2.20
N GLY A 76 14.12 -12.69 1.72
CA GLY A 76 14.88 -11.67 1.03
C GLY A 76 14.29 -10.29 1.23
N SER A 77 14.91 -9.34 0.54
CA SER A 77 14.53 -7.95 0.63
C SER A 77 14.80 -7.21 -0.67
N ILE A 78 13.94 -6.28 -1.00
CA ILE A 78 14.14 -5.33 -2.10
C ILE A 78 14.30 -3.93 -1.51
N ARG A 79 14.94 -3.04 -2.25
CA ARG A 79 15.22 -1.68 -1.77
C ARG A 79 13.93 -0.86 -1.60
N GLN A 80 12.96 -0.98 -2.49
CA GLN A 80 11.74 -0.19 -2.49
C GLN A 80 10.62 -0.94 -3.22
N ALA A 81 9.36 -0.72 -2.85
CA ALA A 81 8.21 -1.50 -3.33
C ALA A 81 7.92 -1.38 -4.84
N ASP A 82 8.55 -0.42 -5.52
CA ASP A 82 8.45 -0.21 -6.96
C ASP A 82 9.57 -0.90 -7.76
N ILE A 83 10.54 -1.54 -7.08
CA ILE A 83 11.62 -2.34 -7.68
C ILE A 83 11.22 -3.82 -7.66
N LEU A 84 10.86 -4.37 -8.81
CA LEU A 84 10.14 -5.66 -8.87
C LEU A 84 10.98 -6.85 -9.33
N ASN A 85 12.25 -6.63 -9.68
CA ASN A 85 13.05 -7.61 -10.41
C ASN A 85 14.36 -7.98 -9.71
N THR A 86 14.64 -7.43 -8.53
CA THR A 86 15.91 -7.66 -7.81
C THR A 86 15.63 -7.97 -6.36
N LEU A 87 16.15 -9.09 -5.87
CA LEU A 87 15.96 -9.58 -4.50
C LEU A 87 17.33 -9.80 -3.84
N LYS A 88 17.61 -9.07 -2.77
CA LYS A 88 18.75 -9.33 -1.89
C LYS A 88 18.40 -10.48 -0.96
N VAL A 89 19.07 -11.61 -1.15
CA VAL A 89 18.87 -12.83 -0.36
C VAL A 89 19.42 -12.62 1.04
N LYS A 90 18.60 -12.90 2.05
CA LYS A 90 19.00 -12.95 3.47
C LYS A 90 19.16 -14.39 3.93
N LYS A 91 18.26 -15.27 3.47
CA LYS A 91 18.26 -16.70 3.77
C LYS A 91 17.71 -17.46 2.57
N ILE A 92 18.29 -18.63 2.29
CA ILE A 92 17.84 -19.55 1.24
C ILE A 92 17.89 -20.97 1.79
N GLN A 93 16.82 -21.74 1.57
CA GLN A 93 16.70 -23.12 2.02
C GLN A 93 16.00 -23.94 0.95
N LYS A 94 16.43 -25.20 0.75
CA LYS A 94 15.69 -26.14 -0.08
C LYS A 94 14.33 -26.39 0.56
N LYS A 95 13.26 -26.33 -0.23
CA LYS A 95 11.91 -26.68 0.23
C LYS A 95 11.39 -27.84 -0.63
N PRO A 96 11.55 -29.09 -0.16
CA PRO A 96 10.84 -30.22 -0.74
C PRO A 96 9.34 -29.95 -0.66
N ILE A 97 8.59 -30.27 -1.71
CA ILE A 97 7.13 -30.11 -1.75
C ILE A 97 6.54 -31.03 -0.66
N ASN A 98 5.90 -30.46 0.35
CA ASN A 98 5.29 -31.21 1.44
C ASN A 98 3.75 -31.12 1.36
N ALA A 99 3.10 -32.25 1.10
CA ALA A 99 1.65 -32.35 0.97
C ALA A 99 0.88 -32.14 2.29
N THR A 100 1.55 -32.09 3.45
CA THR A 100 0.93 -31.89 4.77
C THR A 100 1.15 -30.49 5.35
N GLU A 101 1.55 -29.52 4.52
CA GLU A 101 1.85 -28.15 4.96
C GLU A 101 0.63 -27.47 5.59
N VAL A 102 0.87 -26.69 6.65
CA VAL A 102 -0.16 -25.95 7.39
C VAL A 102 -0.85 -24.95 6.47
N VAL A 103 -2.13 -25.18 6.18
CA VAL A 103 -2.97 -24.23 5.45
C VAL A 103 -3.32 -23.09 6.38
N LEU A 104 -2.78 -21.91 6.10
CA LEU A 104 -3.06 -20.71 6.88
C LEU A 104 -4.51 -20.24 6.64
N PRO A 105 -5.16 -19.60 7.63
CA PRO A 105 -6.51 -19.07 7.47
C PRO A 105 -6.63 -18.14 6.27
N LEU A 106 -7.81 -18.13 5.65
CA LEU A 106 -8.09 -17.32 4.46
C LEU A 106 -7.86 -15.83 4.73
N LEU A 107 -7.39 -15.14 3.70
CA LEU A 107 -7.25 -13.69 3.73
C LEU A 107 -8.62 -13.00 3.64
N LYS A 108 -8.76 -11.84 4.31
CA LYS A 108 -9.98 -11.02 4.26
C LYS A 108 -10.25 -10.60 2.82
N GLN A 109 -11.40 -11.01 2.29
CA GLN A 109 -11.78 -10.78 0.89
C GLN A 109 -11.92 -9.30 0.54
N ARG A 110 -12.34 -8.44 1.48
CA ARG A 110 -12.43 -6.98 1.26
C ARG A 110 -11.09 -6.31 0.90
N GLN A 111 -9.98 -6.99 1.18
CA GLN A 111 -8.61 -6.53 0.92
C GLN A 111 -8.02 -7.20 -0.32
N ARG A 112 -8.84 -7.81 -1.17
CA ARG A 112 -8.39 -8.39 -2.43
C ARG A 112 -7.77 -7.30 -3.33
N PRO A 113 -6.54 -7.51 -3.84
CA PRO A 113 -5.88 -6.53 -4.70
C PRO A 113 -6.54 -6.47 -6.08
N ALA A 114 -6.36 -5.32 -6.74
CA ALA A 114 -6.79 -5.12 -8.11
C ALA A 114 -6.01 -6.02 -9.08
N LYS A 115 -6.54 -6.23 -10.28
CA LYS A 115 -5.86 -6.99 -11.35
C LYS A 115 -6.02 -6.28 -12.68
N MET A 116 -4.91 -5.95 -13.33
CA MET A 116 -4.97 -5.41 -14.70
C MET A 116 -5.38 -6.53 -15.65
N VAL A 117 -6.44 -6.29 -16.43
CA VAL A 117 -6.86 -7.19 -17.52
C VAL A 117 -6.22 -6.76 -18.83
N SER A 118 -6.27 -5.46 -19.13
CA SER A 118 -5.65 -4.89 -20.33
C SER A 118 -5.38 -3.40 -20.16
N TYR A 119 -4.47 -2.87 -20.98
CA TYR A 119 -4.27 -1.44 -21.15
C TYR A 119 -4.00 -1.17 -22.62
N ALA A 120 -4.97 -0.55 -23.30
CA ALA A 120 -4.91 -0.28 -24.73
C ALA A 120 -5.63 1.02 -25.04
N ASN A 121 -5.09 1.82 -25.97
CA ASN A 121 -5.69 3.07 -26.45
C ASN A 121 -6.06 4.04 -25.31
N GLY A 122 -5.19 4.13 -24.29
CA GLY A 122 -5.43 5.00 -23.11
C GLY A 122 -6.46 4.47 -22.11
N ILE A 123 -7.13 3.35 -22.39
CA ILE A 123 -8.17 2.77 -21.52
C ILE A 123 -7.59 1.58 -20.74
N MET A 124 -7.71 1.64 -19.41
CA MET A 124 -7.31 0.58 -18.49
C MET A 124 -8.52 -0.29 -18.16
N THR A 125 -8.45 -1.59 -18.45
CA THR A 125 -9.44 -2.56 -17.96
C THR A 125 -8.90 -3.23 -16.72
N ILE A 126 -9.58 -3.05 -15.60
CA ILE A 126 -9.10 -3.43 -14.27
C ILE A 126 -10.18 -4.29 -13.62
N ASP A 127 -9.82 -5.49 -13.21
CA ASP A 127 -10.66 -6.39 -12.43
C ASP A 127 -10.36 -6.25 -10.93
N ASN A 128 -11.24 -6.83 -10.11
CA ASN A 128 -11.16 -6.78 -8.64
C ASN A 128 -11.19 -5.36 -8.05
N VAL A 129 -11.91 -4.43 -8.68
CA VAL A 129 -12.17 -3.12 -8.06
C VAL A 129 -13.35 -3.24 -7.10
N ARG A 130 -13.14 -2.82 -5.85
CA ARG A 130 -14.14 -2.92 -4.79
C ARG A 130 -15.23 -1.85 -4.95
N TRP A 131 -16.49 -2.27 -5.02
CA TRP A 131 -17.61 -1.51 -5.59
C TRP A 131 -18.89 -1.57 -4.74
N GLY A 132 -18.75 -1.36 -3.44
CA GLY A 132 -19.83 -1.31 -2.47
C GLY A 132 -19.88 -2.56 -1.60
N GLN A 133 -20.50 -2.44 -0.43
CA GLN A 133 -20.80 -3.58 0.42
C GLN A 133 -22.05 -4.33 -0.09
N LYS A 134 -22.09 -5.64 0.11
CA LYS A 134 -23.34 -6.40 -0.13
C LYS A 134 -24.43 -5.93 0.85
N PRO A 135 -25.71 -5.90 0.44
CA PRO A 135 -26.82 -5.51 1.33
C PRO A 135 -26.94 -6.42 2.57
N GLY A 136 -27.56 -5.91 3.64
CA GLY A 136 -27.93 -6.71 4.82
C GLY A 136 -26.85 -6.91 5.88
N GLN A 137 -25.75 -6.16 5.82
CA GLN A 137 -24.57 -6.37 6.68
C GLN A 137 -24.48 -5.40 7.88
N ASN A 138 -25.62 -4.90 8.36
CA ASN A 138 -25.67 -3.77 9.30
C ASN A 138 -25.23 -4.09 10.74
N ASN A 139 -25.02 -5.36 11.10
CA ASN A 139 -24.76 -5.81 12.48
C ASN A 139 -23.52 -6.71 12.61
N LEU A 140 -22.52 -6.55 11.72
CA LEU A 140 -21.28 -7.33 11.83
C LEU A 140 -20.50 -6.96 13.10
N ALA A 141 -20.09 -7.97 13.86
CA ALA A 141 -19.27 -7.80 15.06
C ALA A 141 -17.88 -7.19 14.75
N ASP A 142 -17.34 -7.49 13.57
CA ASP A 142 -16.20 -6.79 12.97
C ASP A 142 -16.64 -6.24 11.61
N PRO A 143 -16.83 -4.91 11.46
CA PRO A 143 -17.08 -4.28 10.17
C PRO A 143 -16.02 -4.61 9.11
N GLY A 144 -14.81 -4.98 9.54
CA GLY A 144 -13.73 -5.43 8.66
C GLY A 144 -13.98 -6.80 8.01
N LEU A 145 -15.05 -7.51 8.37
CA LEU A 145 -15.53 -8.73 7.74
C LEU A 145 -16.64 -8.49 6.72
N ALA A 146 -17.04 -7.24 6.48
CA ALA A 146 -18.03 -6.92 5.47
C ALA A 146 -17.63 -7.51 4.11
N GLU A 147 -18.58 -8.18 3.48
CA GLU A 147 -18.45 -8.65 2.12
C GLU A 147 -18.66 -7.49 1.16
N HIS A 148 -17.77 -7.38 0.19
CA HIS A 148 -17.86 -6.36 -0.84
C HIS A 148 -18.22 -6.97 -2.18
N VAL A 149 -18.91 -6.16 -2.97
CA VAL A 149 -19.11 -6.35 -4.38
C VAL A 149 -17.83 -5.95 -5.10
N PHE A 150 -17.43 -6.71 -6.10
CA PHE A 150 -16.31 -6.38 -6.96
C PHE A 150 -16.77 -6.24 -8.41
N ARG A 151 -16.08 -5.38 -9.16
CA ARG A 151 -16.36 -5.10 -10.56
C ARG A 151 -15.08 -5.10 -11.38
N THR A 152 -15.24 -5.49 -12.63
CA THR A 152 -14.33 -5.11 -13.69
C THR A 152 -14.75 -3.74 -14.20
N ILE A 153 -13.78 -2.81 -14.31
CA ILE A 153 -14.01 -1.45 -14.75
C ILE A 153 -13.18 -1.13 -15.99
N LYS A 154 -13.68 -0.21 -16.81
CA LYS A 154 -12.89 0.56 -17.78
C LYS A 154 -12.62 1.93 -17.17
N LEU A 155 -11.35 2.29 -17.08
CA LEU A 155 -10.88 3.57 -16.56
C LEU A 155 -10.16 4.35 -17.66
N LYS A 156 -10.51 5.62 -17.76
CA LYS A 156 -9.91 6.65 -18.63
C LYS A 156 -9.11 7.66 -17.78
N PRO A 157 -7.78 7.44 -17.60
CA PRO A 157 -6.96 8.30 -16.74
C PRO A 157 -6.94 9.77 -17.16
N GLU A 158 -7.12 10.07 -18.45
CA GLU A 158 -7.17 11.42 -19.02
C GLU A 158 -8.38 12.24 -18.56
N LEU A 159 -9.42 11.59 -18.01
CA LEU A 159 -10.59 12.27 -17.48
C LEU A 159 -10.45 12.66 -16.00
N ILE A 160 -9.24 12.56 -15.44
CA ILE A 160 -8.94 12.96 -14.06
C ILE A 160 -9.11 14.48 -13.85
N GLU A 161 -9.73 14.84 -12.73
CA GLU A 161 -9.90 16.24 -12.29
C GLU A 161 -8.97 16.55 -11.12
N ASN A 162 -9.14 15.86 -9.99
CA ASN A 162 -8.36 16.13 -8.77
C ASN A 162 -7.74 14.87 -8.18
N VAL A 163 -6.65 15.08 -7.46
CA VAL A 163 -5.98 14.06 -6.65
C VAL A 163 -5.85 14.61 -5.24
N TYR A 164 -6.21 13.78 -4.26
CA TYR A 164 -6.12 14.08 -2.85
C TYR A 164 -5.22 13.05 -2.18
N PHE A 165 -4.22 13.53 -1.45
CA PHE A 165 -3.56 12.73 -0.44
C PHE A 165 -4.40 12.81 0.82
N CYS A 166 -4.80 11.67 1.37
CA CYS A 166 -5.72 11.65 2.50
C CYS A 166 -5.10 10.97 3.71
N LEU A 167 -5.44 11.48 4.90
CA LEU A 167 -5.15 10.83 6.17
C LEU A 167 -6.42 10.43 6.88
N LYS A 168 -6.42 9.22 7.44
CA LYS A 168 -7.45 8.68 8.32
C LYS A 168 -6.85 8.41 9.70
N PRO A 169 -6.91 9.38 10.63
CA PRO A 169 -6.36 9.22 11.97
C PRO A 169 -7.06 8.10 12.72
N PHE A 170 -6.29 7.22 13.37
CA PHE A 170 -6.83 6.20 14.25
C PHE A 170 -6.12 6.25 15.61
N LYS A 171 -6.75 5.69 16.65
CA LYS A 171 -6.16 5.75 18.00
C LYS A 171 -4.85 4.92 18.04
N PRO A 172 -3.74 5.47 18.58
CA PRO A 172 -3.55 6.84 19.11
C PRO A 172 -3.35 7.90 18.00
N LYS A 173 -4.28 8.86 17.90
CA LYS A 173 -4.41 9.82 16.78
C LYS A 173 -3.18 10.70 16.53
N LEU A 174 -2.32 10.89 17.55
CA LEU A 174 -1.15 11.75 17.48
C LEU A 174 0.02 11.14 16.70
N ILE A 175 0.07 9.81 16.55
CA ILE A 175 1.20 9.10 15.95
C ILE A 175 0.78 8.11 14.87
N ALA A 176 -0.51 7.80 14.77
CA ALA A 176 -1.02 6.78 13.87
C ALA A 176 -2.16 7.32 13.00
N ALA A 177 -1.97 7.20 11.69
CA ALA A 177 -3.02 7.43 10.72
C ALA A 177 -2.82 6.44 9.57
N HIS A 178 -3.91 6.11 8.90
CA HIS A 178 -3.86 5.41 7.63
C HIS A 178 -3.80 6.45 6.51
N ALA A 179 -2.94 6.24 5.51
CA ALA A 179 -2.84 7.13 4.35
C ALA A 179 -3.42 6.44 3.11
N LEU A 180 -4.07 7.22 2.26
CA LEU A 180 -4.62 6.76 0.99
C LEU A 180 -4.60 7.90 -0.04
N MET A 181 -4.89 7.59 -1.29
CA MET A 181 -5.20 8.59 -2.31
C MET A 181 -6.65 8.48 -2.75
N ILE A 182 -7.29 9.63 -2.96
CA ILE A 182 -8.59 9.73 -3.63
C ILE A 182 -8.39 10.50 -4.93
N PHE A 183 -8.97 9.97 -6.01
CA PHE A 183 -8.98 10.52 -7.35
C PHE A 183 -10.42 10.88 -7.71
N THR A 184 -10.64 12.09 -8.24
CA THR A 184 -11.94 12.50 -8.80
C THR A 184 -11.83 12.67 -10.31
N PHE A 185 -12.88 12.31 -11.02
CA PHE A 185 -12.91 12.24 -12.47
C PHE A 185 -14.19 12.85 -13.04
N LYS A 186 -14.10 13.31 -14.28
CA LYS A 186 -15.27 13.69 -15.08
C LYS A 186 -16.21 12.50 -15.28
N PRO A 187 -17.51 12.74 -15.52
CA PRO A 187 -18.46 11.72 -15.92
C PRO A 187 -17.95 10.87 -17.10
N GLY A 188 -18.23 9.56 -17.07
CA GLY A 188 -17.78 8.61 -18.10
C GLY A 188 -16.32 8.15 -17.99
N ALA A 189 -15.57 8.60 -16.97
CA ALA A 189 -14.20 8.14 -16.74
C ALA A 189 -14.09 6.71 -16.26
N ILE A 190 -15.02 6.29 -15.39
CA ILE A 190 -15.05 4.95 -14.81
C ILE A 190 -16.40 4.33 -15.09
N ILE A 191 -16.40 3.25 -15.86
CA ILE A 191 -17.61 2.50 -16.23
C ILE A 191 -17.37 1.02 -15.92
N THR A 192 -18.30 0.38 -15.19
CA THR A 192 -18.20 -1.05 -14.87
C THR A 192 -18.69 -1.91 -16.04
N SER A 193 -18.38 -3.21 -15.99
CA SER A 193 -18.97 -4.20 -16.92
C SER A 193 -20.50 -4.30 -16.85
N LYS A 194 -21.13 -3.73 -15.81
CA LYS A 194 -22.59 -3.62 -15.65
C LYS A 194 -23.13 -2.23 -15.99
N ASN A 195 -22.33 -1.37 -16.62
CA ASN A 195 -22.67 0.00 -16.97
C ASN A 195 -22.97 0.93 -15.76
N GLU A 196 -22.50 0.56 -14.57
CA GLU A 196 -22.49 1.46 -13.41
C GLU A 196 -21.35 2.47 -13.58
N GLN A 197 -21.47 3.68 -13.02
CA GLN A 197 -20.44 4.72 -13.10
C GLN A 197 -20.12 5.26 -11.71
N THR A 198 -18.90 5.78 -11.55
CA THR A 198 -18.48 6.59 -10.41
C THR A 198 -17.63 7.76 -10.91
N GLN A 199 -17.65 8.86 -10.17
CA GLN A 199 -16.78 10.01 -10.40
C GLN A 199 -15.55 9.99 -9.49
N GLY A 200 -15.32 8.92 -8.72
CA GLY A 200 -14.12 8.83 -7.91
C GLY A 200 -13.66 7.42 -7.60
N MET A 201 -12.36 7.31 -7.34
CA MET A 201 -11.69 6.08 -6.99
C MET A 201 -10.72 6.35 -5.86
N ALA A 202 -10.58 5.41 -4.92
CA ALA A 202 -9.54 5.44 -3.91
C ALA A 202 -8.51 4.34 -4.14
N LEU A 203 -7.24 4.66 -3.91
CA LEU A 203 -6.16 3.71 -3.73
C LEU A 203 -5.80 3.65 -2.25
N THR A 204 -5.96 2.49 -1.64
CA THR A 204 -5.56 2.22 -0.25
C THR A 204 -4.59 1.04 -0.22
N ILE A 205 -3.53 1.16 0.58
CA ILE A 205 -2.49 0.13 0.72
C ILE A 205 -2.54 -0.36 2.16
N GLU A 206 -2.94 -1.61 2.37
CA GLU A 206 -3.28 -2.13 3.69
C GLU A 206 -2.44 -3.34 4.05
N ALA A 207 -2.27 -3.54 5.35
CA ALA A 207 -1.88 -4.83 5.91
C ALA A 207 -2.96 -5.86 5.56
N TRP A 208 -2.65 -6.82 4.68
CA TRP A 208 -3.55 -7.88 4.27
C TRP A 208 -3.69 -8.90 5.40
N GLN A 209 -4.84 -8.86 6.04
CA GLN A 209 -5.16 -9.63 7.23
C GLN A 209 -5.82 -10.94 6.85
N ARG A 210 -5.61 -11.97 7.68
CA ARG A 210 -6.45 -13.16 7.71
C ARG A 210 -7.81 -12.87 8.36
N VAL A 211 -8.81 -13.70 8.10
CA VAL A 211 -10.19 -13.52 8.60
C VAL A 211 -10.25 -13.39 10.13
N ASP A 212 -9.38 -14.07 10.86
CA ASP A 212 -9.23 -14.08 12.31
C ASP A 212 -8.21 -13.07 12.84
N GLN A 213 -7.53 -12.33 11.95
CA GLN A 213 -6.46 -11.41 12.30
C GLN A 213 -6.98 -9.96 12.43
N LYS A 214 -6.47 -9.25 13.42
CA LYS A 214 -6.65 -7.80 13.59
C LYS A 214 -5.30 -7.10 13.43
N PHE A 215 -5.32 -5.91 12.84
CA PHE A 215 -4.12 -5.12 12.68
C PHE A 215 -3.60 -4.63 14.04
N SER A 216 -2.29 -4.74 14.23
CA SER A 216 -1.55 -4.14 15.33
C SER A 216 -0.28 -3.49 14.79
N LEU A 217 0.07 -2.31 15.31
CA LEU A 217 1.31 -1.62 14.92
C LEU A 217 2.56 -2.46 15.24
N THR A 218 2.55 -3.20 16.35
CA THR A 218 3.69 -4.03 16.78
C THR A 218 3.85 -5.27 15.90
N ASP A 219 2.73 -5.88 15.50
CA ASP A 219 2.77 -7.01 14.58
C ASP A 219 3.10 -6.55 13.17
N GLY A 220 2.74 -5.31 12.81
CA GLY A 220 3.18 -4.67 11.57
C GLY A 220 4.67 -4.32 11.55
N LEU A 221 5.39 -4.36 12.68
CA LEU A 221 6.86 -4.31 12.66
C LEU A 221 7.48 -5.68 12.34
N LYS A 222 6.68 -6.74 12.40
CA LYS A 222 7.06 -8.12 12.08
C LYS A 222 6.52 -8.47 10.68
N ASN A 223 7.06 -9.53 10.06
CA ASN A 223 6.57 -10.06 8.79
C ASN A 223 5.27 -10.87 9.00
N MET A 224 4.25 -10.27 9.63
CA MET A 224 2.99 -10.93 10.03
C MET A 224 1.79 -10.61 9.12
N PHE A 225 1.90 -9.59 8.28
CA PHE A 225 0.85 -9.17 7.37
C PHE A 225 1.38 -9.09 5.95
N GLY A 226 0.61 -9.57 4.98
CA GLY A 226 0.89 -9.31 3.56
C GLY A 226 0.66 -7.83 3.23
N SER A 227 1.21 -7.36 2.12
CA SER A 227 0.91 -6.03 1.56
C SER A 227 -0.19 -6.16 0.50
N SER A 228 -1.29 -5.42 0.63
CA SER A 228 -2.36 -5.38 -0.38
C SER A 228 -2.62 -3.96 -0.86
N TRP A 229 -2.67 -3.79 -2.18
CA TRP A 229 -2.98 -2.53 -2.83
C TRP A 229 -4.38 -2.65 -3.43
N ILE A 230 -5.33 -1.92 -2.85
CA ILE A 230 -6.75 -2.06 -3.12
C ILE A 230 -7.21 -0.83 -3.89
N LEU A 231 -7.87 -1.07 -5.03
CA LEU A 231 -8.63 -0.05 -5.74
C LEU A 231 -10.11 -0.20 -5.41
N THR A 232 -10.76 0.92 -5.15
CA THR A 232 -12.16 0.94 -4.75
C THR A 232 -12.88 2.16 -5.29
N SER A 233 -14.18 2.05 -5.58
CA SER A 233 -14.99 3.23 -5.88
C SER A 233 -15.03 4.17 -4.67
N TYR A 234 -15.27 5.44 -4.94
CA TYR A 234 -15.40 6.44 -3.89
C TYR A 234 -16.52 6.08 -2.91
N GLU A 235 -17.67 5.67 -3.43
CA GLU A 235 -18.87 5.35 -2.65
C GLU A 235 -18.63 4.16 -1.71
N ASP A 236 -17.91 3.13 -2.17
CA ASP A 236 -17.52 2.00 -1.31
C ASP A 236 -16.65 2.45 -0.14
N TYR A 237 -15.62 3.26 -0.44
CA TYR A 237 -14.71 3.73 0.60
C TYR A 237 -15.43 4.65 1.59
N MET A 238 -16.35 5.49 1.11
CA MET A 238 -17.16 6.35 1.98
C MET A 238 -18.09 5.56 2.89
N GLU A 239 -18.70 4.48 2.42
CA GLU A 239 -19.49 3.59 3.29
C GLU A 239 -18.59 2.92 4.35
N GLU A 240 -17.35 2.56 4.01
CA GLU A 240 -16.39 2.05 5.00
C GLU A 240 -16.09 3.10 6.10
N ILE A 241 -15.88 4.37 5.72
CA ILE A 241 -15.72 5.48 6.68
C ILE A 241 -16.95 5.62 7.57
N LYS A 242 -18.15 5.50 6.99
CA LYS A 242 -19.43 5.58 7.70
C LYS A 242 -19.58 4.49 8.76
N VAL A 243 -19.45 3.24 8.35
CA VAL A 243 -19.67 2.07 9.20
C VAL A 243 -18.63 2.03 10.32
N ARG A 244 -17.38 2.39 10.04
CA ARG A 244 -16.31 2.43 11.04
C ARG A 244 -16.34 3.69 11.92
N LYS A 245 -17.21 4.66 11.62
CA LYS A 245 -17.29 5.96 12.30
C LYS A 245 -15.96 6.71 12.30
N GLU A 246 -15.28 6.66 11.16
CA GLU A 246 -13.96 7.25 10.99
C GLU A 246 -14.03 8.68 10.43
N GLU A 247 -12.90 9.36 10.44
CA GLU A 247 -12.71 10.68 9.85
C GLU A 247 -11.58 10.63 8.83
N ILE A 248 -11.63 11.49 7.83
CA ILE A 248 -10.59 11.58 6.81
C ILE A 248 -10.34 13.04 6.46
N ILE A 249 -9.07 13.35 6.26
CA ILE A 249 -8.53 14.69 6.05
C ILE A 249 -7.91 14.73 4.66
N LEU A 250 -8.33 15.67 3.83
CA LEU A 250 -7.94 15.76 2.43
C LEU A 250 -6.94 16.89 2.20
N TYR A 251 -5.85 16.53 1.50
CA TYR A 251 -4.82 17.45 1.06
C TYR A 251 -4.72 17.39 -0.47
N PRO A 252 -5.13 18.46 -1.19
CA PRO A 252 -5.03 18.49 -2.64
C PRO A 252 -3.58 18.36 -3.10
N VAL A 253 -3.32 17.48 -4.06
CA VAL A 253 -2.00 17.30 -4.66
C VAL A 253 -1.79 18.32 -5.78
N ILE A 254 -0.66 19.00 -5.76
CA ILE A 254 -0.28 20.01 -6.75
C ILE A 254 0.42 19.31 -7.92
N LEU A 255 -0.34 18.99 -8.96
CA LEU A 255 0.15 18.35 -10.18
C LEU A 255 -0.51 19.01 -11.41
N THR A 256 0.21 19.03 -12.54
CA THR A 256 -0.41 19.32 -13.84
C THR A 256 -1.40 18.22 -14.21
N HIS A 257 -2.28 18.47 -15.18
CA HIS A 257 -3.24 17.46 -15.63
C HIS A 257 -2.54 16.17 -16.11
N ASP A 258 -1.50 16.29 -16.94
CA ASP A 258 -0.71 15.15 -17.42
C ASP A 258 -0.07 14.36 -16.27
N GLN A 259 0.46 15.07 -15.26
CA GLN A 259 1.01 14.42 -14.06
C GLN A 259 -0.06 13.67 -13.26
N LYS A 260 -1.29 14.20 -13.17
CA LYS A 260 -2.42 13.51 -12.52
C LYS A 260 -2.81 12.25 -13.28
N ALA A 261 -2.97 12.35 -14.60
CA ALA A 261 -3.34 11.21 -15.45
C ALA A 261 -2.27 10.11 -15.35
N ARG A 262 -0.99 10.50 -15.41
CA ARG A 262 0.11 9.56 -15.23
C ARG A 262 0.14 8.94 -13.83
N LEU A 263 -0.20 9.70 -12.79
CA LEU A 263 -0.23 9.18 -11.42
C LEU A 263 -1.31 8.11 -11.28
N VAL A 264 -2.49 8.32 -11.86
CA VAL A 264 -3.56 7.31 -11.92
C VAL A 264 -3.05 6.04 -12.59
N GLU A 265 -2.42 6.15 -13.77
CA GLU A 265 -1.86 5.00 -14.47
C GLU A 265 -0.84 4.23 -13.63
N GLU A 266 0.13 4.92 -13.03
CA GLU A 266 1.16 4.29 -12.20
C GLU A 266 0.55 3.62 -10.97
N CYS A 267 -0.37 4.30 -10.28
CA CYS A 267 -1.10 3.74 -9.13
C CYS A 267 -1.86 2.46 -9.50
N VAL A 268 -2.59 2.45 -10.61
CA VAL A 268 -3.33 1.27 -11.06
C VAL A 268 -2.40 0.15 -11.49
N LYS A 269 -1.33 0.46 -12.23
CA LYS A 269 -0.30 -0.53 -12.63
C LYS A 269 0.30 -1.20 -11.40
N TYR A 270 0.73 -0.43 -10.40
CA TYR A 270 1.35 -0.97 -9.18
C TYR A 270 0.36 -1.63 -8.22
N ALA A 271 -0.90 -1.23 -8.22
CA ALA A 271 -1.95 -1.92 -7.47
C ALA A 271 -2.30 -3.29 -8.09
N SER A 272 -2.01 -3.47 -9.38
CA SER A 272 -2.33 -4.67 -10.15
C SER A 272 -1.21 -5.72 -10.18
N ILE A 273 -0.07 -5.44 -9.54
CA ILE A 273 1.09 -6.33 -9.52
C ILE A 273 0.86 -7.45 -8.51
N ASN A 274 1.28 -8.66 -8.85
CA ASN A 274 1.30 -9.76 -7.91
C ASN A 274 2.37 -9.52 -6.82
N ARG A 275 1.88 -9.22 -5.60
CA ARG A 275 2.69 -8.95 -4.40
C ARG A 275 2.65 -10.11 -3.40
N GLU A 276 2.29 -11.31 -3.83
CA GLU A 276 2.35 -12.48 -2.97
C GLU A 276 3.76 -12.67 -2.40
N GLY A 277 3.83 -12.95 -1.10
CA GLY A 277 5.09 -13.00 -0.35
C GLY A 277 5.64 -11.66 0.12
N GLU A 278 5.08 -10.52 -0.31
CA GLU A 278 5.46 -9.17 0.17
C GLU A 278 4.86 -8.89 1.55
N TYR A 279 5.69 -8.45 2.50
CA TYR A 279 5.21 -8.07 3.82
C TYR A 279 4.93 -6.58 3.95
N TYR A 280 3.77 -6.25 4.53
CA TYR A 280 3.50 -4.91 5.04
C TYR A 280 4.34 -4.67 6.29
N ASN A 281 5.02 -3.53 6.34
CA ASN A 281 5.76 -3.11 7.52
C ASN A 281 5.38 -1.69 7.93
N THR A 282 5.03 -1.50 9.20
CA THR A 282 4.58 -0.21 9.77
C THR A 282 5.52 0.97 9.45
N VAL A 283 6.82 0.72 9.25
CA VAL A 283 7.83 1.75 9.01
C VAL A 283 8.40 1.69 7.59
N THR A 284 8.71 0.50 7.08
CA THR A 284 9.50 0.34 5.85
C THR A 284 8.66 0.08 4.60
N ASN A 285 7.50 -0.56 4.73
CA ASN A 285 6.60 -0.87 3.63
C ASN A 285 5.14 -0.67 4.06
N ASN A 286 4.73 0.59 4.18
CA ASN A 286 3.41 0.95 4.68
C ASN A 286 2.60 1.74 3.63
N CYS A 287 1.37 2.09 3.99
CA CYS A 287 0.49 2.91 3.18
C CYS A 287 1.13 4.23 2.73
N THR A 288 1.78 4.95 3.65
CA THR A 288 2.32 6.28 3.40
C THR A 288 3.52 6.27 2.46
N ASN A 289 4.51 5.40 2.71
CA ASN A 289 5.74 5.34 1.93
C ASN A 289 5.41 5.03 0.47
N ASN A 290 4.52 4.07 0.25
CA ASN A 290 4.15 3.63 -1.08
C ASN A 290 3.41 4.73 -1.87
N LEU A 291 2.56 5.53 -1.21
CA LEU A 291 1.94 6.69 -1.85
C LEU A 291 2.97 7.77 -2.22
N VAL A 292 3.96 8.02 -1.37
CA VAL A 292 5.06 8.94 -1.70
C VAL A 292 5.92 8.40 -2.84
N VAL A 293 6.16 7.09 -2.88
CA VAL A 293 6.81 6.42 -4.02
C VAL A 293 6.01 6.66 -5.29
N MET A 294 4.68 6.51 -5.28
CA MET A 294 3.83 6.81 -6.44
C MET A 294 3.92 8.29 -6.87
N LEU A 295 3.89 9.24 -5.93
CA LEU A 295 4.10 10.66 -6.24
C LEU A 295 5.45 10.90 -6.93
N ASN A 296 6.53 10.29 -6.44
CA ASN A 296 7.87 10.43 -7.02
C ASN A 296 8.00 9.95 -8.47
N ARG A 297 7.06 9.14 -8.95
CA ARG A 297 7.05 8.65 -10.34
C ARG A 297 6.59 9.71 -11.34
N VAL A 298 5.83 10.71 -10.87
CA VAL A 298 5.28 11.78 -11.73
C VAL A 298 5.86 13.15 -11.43
N LEU A 299 6.47 13.33 -10.25
CA LEU A 299 7.12 14.57 -9.87
C LEU A 299 8.42 14.77 -10.66
N GLU A 300 8.67 16.03 -11.04
CA GLU A 300 9.94 16.45 -11.59
C GLU A 300 11.09 16.24 -10.59
N PRO A 301 12.34 16.01 -11.05
CA PRO A 301 13.46 15.61 -10.19
C PRO A 301 13.65 16.48 -8.94
N LYS A 302 13.52 17.82 -9.08
CA LYS A 302 13.68 18.78 -7.98
C LYS A 302 12.62 18.64 -6.87
N ARG A 303 11.43 18.15 -7.18
CA ARG A 303 10.33 17.96 -6.21
C ARG A 303 10.29 16.55 -5.64
N LYS A 304 11.01 15.59 -6.23
CA LYS A 304 11.04 14.22 -5.70
C LYS A 304 11.43 14.22 -4.22
N VAL A 305 10.71 13.41 -3.45
CA VAL A 305 10.98 13.16 -2.05
C VAL A 305 12.07 12.12 -1.96
N ASN A 306 13.17 12.46 -1.31
CA ASN A 306 14.15 11.45 -0.95
C ASN A 306 13.57 10.60 0.18
N MET A 307 13.31 9.33 -0.12
CA MET A 307 12.80 8.34 0.84
C MET A 307 13.87 7.95 1.88
N TRP A 308 15.13 8.34 1.64
CA TRP A 308 16.30 7.89 2.40
C TRP A 308 17.05 9.09 2.97
N TRP A 309 17.46 9.00 4.24
CA TRP A 309 18.48 9.91 4.78
C TRP A 309 19.89 9.40 4.46
N LEU A 310 20.07 8.08 4.56
CA LEU A 310 21.25 7.37 4.06
C LEU A 310 20.77 6.25 3.11
N PRO A 311 21.27 6.18 1.87
CA PRO A 311 20.87 5.14 0.91
C PRO A 311 21.00 3.74 1.53
N ASN A 312 19.91 2.96 1.47
CA ASN A 312 19.84 1.56 1.93
C ASN A 312 19.96 1.32 3.44
N MET A 313 19.99 2.37 4.27
CA MET A 313 20.14 2.23 5.73
C MET A 313 19.02 2.90 6.53
N VAL A 314 18.75 4.18 6.30
CA VAL A 314 17.85 4.97 7.18
C VAL A 314 16.72 5.61 6.38
N TYR A 315 15.47 5.21 6.68
CA TYR A 315 14.27 5.86 6.10
C TYR A 315 14.15 7.30 6.61
N ASN A 316 13.76 8.19 5.70
CA ASN A 316 13.37 9.54 6.06
C ASN A 316 12.01 9.50 6.78
N LEU A 317 12.01 9.48 8.13
CA LEU A 317 10.78 9.39 8.94
C LEU A 317 9.75 10.50 8.63
N ARG A 318 10.19 11.67 8.14
CA ARG A 318 9.29 12.75 7.70
C ARG A 318 8.52 12.42 6.41
N ALA A 319 9.02 11.45 5.64
CA ALA A 319 8.43 10.94 4.40
C ALA A 319 7.72 9.59 4.59
N THR A 320 7.73 9.02 5.81
CA THR A 320 7.19 7.67 6.05
C THR A 320 6.18 7.57 7.20
N VAL A 321 6.18 8.52 8.14
CA VAL A 321 5.22 8.57 9.23
C VAL A 321 3.96 9.32 8.77
N PRO A 322 2.77 8.67 8.74
CA PRO A 322 1.55 9.23 8.17
C PRO A 322 1.24 10.67 8.63
N VAL A 323 1.30 10.93 9.94
CA VAL A 323 0.97 12.25 10.52
C VAL A 323 2.01 13.34 10.20
N ALA A 324 3.24 12.98 9.84
CA ALA A 324 4.30 13.92 9.50
C ALA A 324 4.35 14.25 8.01
N VAL A 325 3.95 13.31 7.15
CA VAL A 325 4.08 13.41 5.70
C VAL A 325 3.35 14.61 5.11
N PRO A 326 2.08 14.93 5.44
CA PRO A 326 1.42 16.07 4.82
C PRO A 326 2.16 17.39 5.06
N LYS A 327 2.58 17.67 6.30
CA LYS A 327 3.34 18.88 6.62
C LYS A 327 4.65 18.96 5.83
N PHE A 328 5.33 17.83 5.66
CA PHE A 328 6.55 17.77 4.87
C PHE A 328 6.30 18.00 3.37
N LEU A 329 5.27 17.36 2.80
CA LEU A 329 4.91 17.51 1.39
C LEU A 329 4.35 18.92 1.07
N ILE A 330 3.65 19.56 2.00
CA ILE A 330 3.24 20.97 1.91
C ILE A 330 4.46 21.88 1.80
N LYS A 331 5.46 21.71 2.68
CA LYS A 331 6.71 22.48 2.63
C LYS A 331 7.49 22.29 1.33
N LYS A 332 7.35 21.13 0.67
CA LYS A 332 7.94 20.87 -0.65
C LYS A 332 7.09 21.38 -1.83
N GLY A 333 5.94 22.00 -1.58
CA GLY A 333 5.03 22.43 -2.63
C GLY A 333 4.41 21.27 -3.43
N ILE A 334 4.27 20.10 -2.80
CA ILE A 334 3.64 18.92 -3.41
C ILE A 334 2.16 18.85 -3.03
N LEU A 335 1.80 19.27 -1.82
CA LEU A 335 0.42 19.35 -1.36
C LEU A 335 0.04 20.81 -1.07
N LYS A 336 -1.24 21.13 -1.23
CA LYS A 336 -1.86 22.32 -0.60
C LYS A 336 -2.10 22.04 0.88
N ASN A 337 -2.41 23.11 1.64
CA ASN A 337 -2.91 22.99 2.99
C ASN A 337 -4.17 22.11 3.04
N GLU A 338 -4.51 21.62 4.24
CA GLU A 338 -5.75 20.90 4.49
C GLU A 338 -6.93 21.63 3.85
N MET A 339 -7.62 20.95 2.93
CA MET A 339 -8.75 21.53 2.22
C MET A 339 -10.04 21.29 2.99
N LYS A 340 -10.25 20.03 3.39
CA LYS A 340 -11.49 19.61 4.02
C LYS A 340 -11.23 18.43 4.95
N LYS A 341 -11.94 18.43 6.06
CA LYS A 341 -12.12 17.30 6.93
C LYS A 341 -13.57 16.86 6.83
N PHE A 342 -13.79 15.58 6.54
CA PHE A 342 -15.11 14.99 6.59
C PHE A 342 -15.13 13.80 7.53
N ASP A 343 -16.29 13.59 8.15
CA ASP A 343 -16.53 12.49 9.08
C ASP A 343 -17.67 11.60 8.56
N TYR A 344 -17.87 10.50 9.27
CA TYR A 344 -18.92 9.51 9.01
C TYR A 344 -20.35 10.07 8.90
N LYS A 345 -20.62 11.31 9.32
CA LYS A 345 -21.95 11.95 9.19
C LYS A 345 -22.13 12.65 7.84
N THR A 346 -21.07 12.80 7.08
CA THR A 346 -21.04 13.46 5.77
C THR A 346 -20.64 12.53 4.64
N SER A 347 -20.32 11.27 4.94
CA SER A 347 -19.87 10.27 3.97
C SER A 347 -20.96 9.80 3.01
N GLN A 348 -22.24 10.08 3.28
CA GLN A 348 -23.34 9.84 2.35
C GLN A 348 -23.44 10.86 1.21
N LEU A 349 -22.72 11.99 1.31
CA LEU A 349 -22.71 13.02 0.29
C LEU A 349 -21.90 12.55 -0.94
N SER A 350 -22.41 12.85 -2.13
CA SER A 350 -21.69 12.67 -3.39
C SER A 350 -20.42 13.54 -3.46
N ILE A 351 -19.53 13.23 -4.39
CA ILE A 351 -18.30 14.01 -4.65
C ILE A 351 -18.62 15.50 -4.85
N ALA A 352 -19.65 15.79 -5.66
CA ALA A 352 -20.09 17.16 -5.93
C ALA A 352 -20.63 17.87 -4.66
N GLU A 353 -21.46 17.19 -3.87
CA GLU A 353 -21.97 17.72 -2.60
C GLU A 353 -20.86 17.92 -1.56
N GLN A 354 -19.77 17.15 -1.66
CA GLN A 354 -18.58 17.35 -0.86
C GLN A 354 -17.66 18.48 -1.38
N GLY A 355 -17.92 19.02 -2.57
CA GLY A 355 -17.12 20.07 -3.19
C GLY A 355 -15.72 19.59 -3.62
N LEU A 356 -15.63 18.35 -4.10
CA LEU A 356 -14.40 17.69 -4.55
C LEU A 356 -14.30 17.60 -6.08
#